data_AF-A0A8J3SL60-F1
#
_entry.id   AF-A0A8J3SL60-F1
#
_cell.length_a   1.000
_cell.length_b   1.000
_cell.length_c   1.000
_cell.angle_alpha   90.00
_cell.angle_beta   90.00
_cell.angle_gamma   90.00
#
_symmetry.space_group_name_H-M   'P 1'
#
loop_
_entity.id
_entity.type
_entity.pdbx_description
1 polymer ?
#
loop_
_entity_poly.entity_id
_entity_poly.type
_entity_poly.pdbx_seq_one_letter_code
_entity_poly.pdbx_strand_id
1 'polypeptide(L)' 'MTDALDQTGDERVDAALGALAALDGLPVAAHVSVFEEVFSGLERALAAADDIADQPR' A
#
# COMPACT_ATOMS: atom_id res chain seq x y z
N MET A 1 -14.77 14.65 3.88
CA MET A 1 -13.59 15.16 3.18
C MET A 1 -12.59 14.02 3.15
N THR A 2 -12.86 13.02 2.32
CA THR A 2 -11.90 11.97 2.00
C THR A 2 -11.10 12.54 0.85
N ASP A 3 -9.98 13.20 1.16
CA ASP A 3 -8.95 13.38 0.13
C ASP A 3 -8.61 11.97 -0.33
N ALA A 4 -8.87 11.67 -1.60
CA ALA A 4 -8.18 10.58 -2.24
C ALA A 4 -6.70 10.86 -1.98
N LEU A 5 -6.04 10.01 -1.20
CA LEU A 5 -4.64 10.16 -0.84
C LEU A 5 -3.88 10.62 -2.09
N ASP A 6 -3.37 11.85 -2.07
CA ASP A 6 -2.62 12.40 -3.20
C ASP A 6 -1.58 11.34 -3.59
N GLN A 7 -1.53 11.00 -4.87
CA GLN A 7 -0.67 9.92 -5.37
C GLN A 7 0.73 10.09 -4.80
N THR A 8 1.24 9.06 -4.14
CA THR A 8 2.51 9.11 -3.41
C THR A 8 3.71 9.18 -4.37
N GLY A 9 3.46 8.94 -5.66
CA GLY A 9 4.49 8.88 -6.70
C GLY A 9 5.13 7.51 -6.83
N ASP A 10 4.81 6.56 -5.94
CA ASP A 10 5.19 5.15 -6.07
C ASP A 10 3.93 4.32 -6.38
N GLU A 11 3.87 3.78 -7.60
CA GLU A 11 2.73 2.99 -8.10
C GLU A 11 2.41 1.79 -7.19
N ARG A 12 3.40 1.23 -6.49
CA ARG A 12 3.21 0.09 -5.58
C ARG A 12 2.53 0.53 -4.30
N VAL A 13 2.92 1.68 -3.78
CA VAL A 13 2.30 2.29 -2.59
C VAL A 13 0.88 2.74 -2.92
N ASP A 14 0.69 3.37 -4.08
CA ASP A 14 -0.64 3.81 -4.54
C ASP A 14 -1.59 2.63 -4.77
N ALA A 15 -1.12 1.53 -5.34
CA ALA A 15 -1.91 0.31 -5.50
C ALA A 15 -2.31 -0.31 -4.14
N ALA A 16 -1.38 -0.38 -3.20
CA ALA A 16 -1.66 -0.88 -1.85
C ALA A 16 -2.67 0.00 -1.12
N LEU A 17 -2.55 1.32 -1.20
CA LEU A 17 -3.50 2.26 -0.58
C LEU A 17 -4.87 2.25 -1.29
N GLY A 18 -4.89 2.06 -2.60
CA GLY A 18 -6.13 1.91 -3.38
C GLY A 18 -6.97 0.72 -2.95
N ALA A 19 -6.36 -0.38 -2.49
CA ALA A 19 -7.08 -1.54 -1.97
C ALA A 19 -7.90 -1.22 -0.72
N LEU A 20 -7.49 -0.22 0.08
CA LEU A 20 -8.25 0.21 1.25
C LEU A 20 -9.58 0.88 0.88
N ALA A 21 -9.70 1.47 -0.31
CA ALA A 21 -10.95 2.04 -0.79
C ALA A 21 -12.03 0.96 -1.06
N ALA A 22 -11.62 -0.30 -1.27
CA ALA A 22 -12.54 -1.43 -1.47
C ALA A 22 -13.20 -1.92 -0.17
N LEU A 23 -12.71 -1.50 1.01
CA LEU A 23 -13.20 -1.97 2.32
C LEU A 23 -14.67 -1.63 2.57
N ASP A 24 -15.17 -0.52 2.02
CA ASP A 24 -16.55 -0.07 2.19
C ASP A 24 -17.57 -1.06 1.59
N GLY A 25 -17.14 -1.88 0.62
CA GLY A 25 -17.94 -2.94 0.00
C GLY A 25 -17.80 -4.32 0.65
N LEU A 26 -16.95 -4.47 1.67
CA LEU A 26 -16.59 -5.77 2.25
C LEU A 26 -17.11 -5.93 3.68
N PRO A 27 -17.45 -7.16 4.11
CA PRO A 27 -17.77 -7.41 5.51
C PRO A 27 -16.53 -7.16 6.38
N VAL A 28 -16.73 -6.64 7.60
CA VAL A 28 -15.65 -6.31 8.55
C VAL A 28 -14.72 -7.49 8.81
N ALA A 29 -15.22 -8.73 8.78
CA ALA A 29 -14.40 -9.93 8.93
C ALA A 29 -13.33 -10.08 7.83
N ALA A 30 -13.56 -9.55 6.62
CA ALA A 30 -12.62 -9.56 5.51
C ALA A 30 -11.62 -8.40 5.56
N HIS A 31 -11.86 -7.37 6.40
CA HIS A 31 -10.99 -6.20 6.49
C HIS A 31 -9.59 -6.57 6.98
N VAL A 32 -9.48 -7.55 7.89
CA VAL A 32 -8.18 -8.03 8.42
C VAL A 32 -7.28 -8.51 7.29
N SER A 33 -7.80 -9.36 6.39
CA SER A 33 -7.01 -9.89 5.26
C SER A 33 -6.57 -8.79 4.30
N VAL A 34 -7.44 -7.80 4.06
CA VAL A 34 -7.08 -6.63 3.23
C VAL A 34 -5.98 -5.81 3.90
N PHE A 35 -6.06 -5.57 5.20
CA PHE A 35 -5.00 -4.86 5.93
C PHE A 35 -3.67 -5.60 5.90
N GLU A 36 -3.68 -6.93 6.08
CA GLU A 36 -2.47 -7.76 6.00
C GLU A 36 -1.82 -7.71 4.61
N GLU A 37 -2.64 -7.76 3.55
CA GLU A 37 -2.17 -7.66 2.16
C GLU A 37 -1.55 -6.30 1.87
N VAL A 38 -2.23 -5.22 2.28
CA VAL A 38 -1.74 -3.85 2.12
C VAL A 38 -0.44 -3.65 2.89
N PHE A 39 -0.38 -4.09 4.14
CA PHE A 39 0.82 -3.98 4.96
C PHE A 39 2.01 -4.73 4.32
N SER A 40 1.79 -5.97 3.88
CA SER A 40 2.81 -6.76 3.17
C SER A 40 3.22 -6.15 1.83
N GLY A 41 2.31 -5.43 1.16
CA GLY A 41 2.61 -4.67 -0.06
C GLY A 41 3.55 -3.49 0.22
N LEU A 42 3.26 -2.73 1.27
CA LEU A 42 4.07 -1.58 1.69
C LEU A 42 5.46 -2.00 2.18
N GLU A 43 5.58 -3.08 2.95
CA GLU A 43 6.87 -3.60 3.39
C GLU A 43 7.76 -3.98 2.20
N ARG A 44 7.19 -4.61 1.16
CA ARG A 44 7.93 -4.93 -0.06
C ARG A 44 8.34 -3.69 -0.85
N ALA A 45 7.47 -2.68 -0.92
CA ALA A 45 7.79 -1.41 -1.57
C ALA A 45 8.96 -0.71 -0.87
N LEU A 46 8.95 -0.71 0.47
CA LEU A 46 10.01 -0.14 1.29
C LEU A 46 11.34 -0.90 1.13
N ALA A 47 11.32 -2.23 1.25
CA ALA A 47 12.52 -3.04 1.07
C ALA A 47 13.18 -2.80 -0.29
N ALA A 48 12.38 -2.72 -1.35
CA ALA A 48 12.89 -2.43 -2.69
C ALA A 48 13.40 -0.98 -2.86
N ALA A 49 12.87 -0.02 -2.09
CA ALA A 49 13.39 1.34 -2.07
C ALA A 49 14.75 1.41 -1.35
N ASP A 50 14.90 0.67 -0.24
CA ASP A 50 16.17 0.53 0.48
C ASP A 50 17.24 -0.13 -0.40
N ASP A 51 16.90 -1.20 -1.13
CA ASP A 51 17.81 -1.86 -2.09
C ASP A 51 18.30 -0.91 -3.21
N ILE A 52 17.49 0.08 -3.60
CA ILE A 52 17.90 1.11 -4.58
C ILE A 52 18.84 2.14 -3.93
N ALA A 53 18.58 2.49 -2.67
CA ALA A 53 19.42 3.45 -1.94
C ALA A 53 20.81 2.89 -1.62
N ASP A 54 20.91 1.59 -1.35
CA ASP A 54 22.17 0.90 -0.99
C ASP A 54 23.04 0.47 -2.19
N GLN A 55 22.57 0.65 -3.43
CA GLN A 55 23.38 0.37 -4.61
C GLN A 55 24.51 1.42 -4.79
N PRO A 56 25.78 0.98 -4.93
CA PRO A 56 26.89 1.90 -5.11
C PRO A 56 26.76 2.62 -6.44
N ARG A 57 26.77 3.96 -6.39
CA ARG A 57 26.67 4.86 -7.54
C ARG A 57 27.90 4.84 -8.43
#